data_AF-A0A238XZU3-F1
#
_entry.id   AF-A0A238XZU3-F1
#
_cell.length_a   1.000
_cell.length_b   1.000
_cell.length_c   1.000
_cell.angle_alpha   90.00
_cell.angle_beta   90.00
_cell.angle_gamma   90.00
#
_symmetry.space_group_name_H-M   'P 1'
#
loop_
_entity.id
_entity.type
_entity.pdbx_description
1 polymer ?
#
loop_
_entity_poly.entity_id
_entity_poly.type
_entity_poly.pdbx_seq_one_letter_code
_entity_poly.pdbx_strand_id
1 'polypeptide(L)'
;MAAAQSWEAAQISDPSGLPPEIAALLGSGGALQLAIPEHRVALPGAGADSQCDVFALVQAGEASVALTVEAKVDEAFGPTIGTWLAEDKDNKRERLAALCNWLGVSYPPPEPLRYQLFHRSAAAVAEARRFNRPVAAMVVQSFSPTHRWIEDFEAFALHLGVQAGLGRLGRTRLPDGIELWLGWAQGDARFLMDLDNDG
;
A
#
# COMPACT_ATOMS: atom_id res chain seq x y z
N MET A 1 14.01 6.93 0.86
CA MET A 1 14.92 7.07 2.02
C MET A 1 14.17 7.20 3.34
N ALA A 2 13.24 8.15 3.49
CA ALA A 2 12.49 8.37 4.73
C ALA A 2 11.83 7.09 5.31
N ALA A 3 11.17 6.27 4.47
CA ALA A 3 10.59 5.01 4.92
C ALA A 3 11.64 4.02 5.44
N ALA A 4 12.75 3.81 4.72
CA ALA A 4 13.81 2.91 5.20
C ALA A 4 14.37 3.34 6.57
N GLN A 5 14.67 4.64 6.75
CA GLN A 5 15.15 5.19 8.02
C GLN A 5 14.12 5.04 9.15
N SER A 6 12.84 5.33 8.86
CA SER A 6 11.73 5.16 9.81
C SER A 6 11.61 3.71 10.30
N TRP A 7 11.67 2.75 9.37
CA TRP A 7 11.57 1.33 9.67
C TRP A 7 12.81 0.76 10.38
N GLU A 8 14.00 1.26 10.07
CA GLU A 8 15.23 0.87 10.78
C GLU A 8 15.25 1.42 12.22
N ALA A 9 14.91 2.70 12.41
CA ALA A 9 14.85 3.32 13.72
C ALA A 9 13.84 2.64 14.65
N ALA A 10 12.71 2.16 14.09
CA ALA A 10 11.70 1.44 14.84
C ALA A 10 12.20 0.11 15.43
N GLN A 11 13.09 -0.60 14.75
CA GLN A 11 13.65 -1.88 15.24
C GLN A 11 14.49 -1.71 16.52
N ILE A 12 15.03 -0.52 16.75
CA ILE A 12 15.82 -0.20 17.96
C ILE A 12 14.92 0.35 19.07
N SER A 13 13.93 1.17 18.70
CA SER A 13 13.19 2.02 19.63
C SER A 13 11.85 1.44 20.11
N ASP A 14 11.29 0.45 19.39
CA ASP A 14 9.99 -0.13 19.72
C ASP A 14 10.05 -1.67 19.71
N PRO A 15 9.52 -2.36 20.75
CA PRO A 15 9.55 -3.82 20.81
C PRO A 15 8.71 -4.51 19.71
N SER A 16 7.76 -3.80 19.08
CA SER A 16 7.05 -4.30 17.89
C SER A 16 7.94 -4.34 16.65
N GLY A 17 9.01 -3.55 16.61
CA GLY A 17 9.85 -3.34 15.43
C GLY A 17 9.16 -2.61 14.28
N LEU A 18 7.95 -2.07 14.49
CA LEU A 18 7.19 -1.32 13.49
C LEU A 18 7.29 0.18 13.75
N PRO A 19 7.32 1.03 12.70
CA PRO A 19 7.14 2.47 12.91
C PRO A 19 5.88 2.74 13.74
N PRO A 20 5.92 3.66 14.73
CA PRO A 20 4.81 3.89 15.65
C PRO A 20 3.46 4.17 14.95
N GLU A 21 3.50 4.89 13.83
CA GLU A 21 2.33 5.19 13.01
C GLU A 21 1.73 3.95 12.31
N ILE A 22 2.57 2.99 11.92
CA ILE A 22 2.14 1.71 11.36
C ILE A 22 1.59 0.81 12.46
N ALA A 23 2.28 0.73 13.60
CA ALA A 23 1.82 -0.02 14.77
C ALA A 23 0.45 0.49 15.26
N ALA A 24 0.29 1.81 15.39
CA ALA A 24 -0.97 2.43 15.80
C ALA A 24 -2.11 2.12 14.82
N LEU A 25 -1.83 2.16 13.51
CA LEU A 25 -2.81 1.86 12.47
C LEU A 25 -3.27 0.39 12.47
N LEU A 26 -2.34 -0.55 12.72
CA LEU A 26 -2.64 -1.98 12.83
C LEU A 26 -3.30 -2.37 14.16
N GLY A 27 -3.15 -1.52 15.18
CA GLY A 27 -3.69 -1.72 16.52
C GLY A 27 -2.76 -2.49 17.45
N SER A 28 -3.26 -2.82 18.64
CA SER A 28 -2.48 -3.51 19.66
C SER A 28 -2.01 -4.91 19.23
N GLY A 29 -0.78 -5.28 19.61
CA GLY A 29 -0.20 -6.58 19.27
C GLY A 29 0.47 -6.63 17.89
N GLY A 30 0.76 -5.47 17.28
CA GLY A 30 1.64 -5.37 16.12
C GLY A 30 3.02 -5.93 16.43
N ALA A 31 3.53 -6.83 15.60
CA ALA A 31 4.91 -7.33 15.69
C ALA A 31 5.48 -7.64 14.30
N LEU A 32 6.61 -7.03 13.98
CA LEU A 32 7.34 -7.26 12.75
C LEU A 32 8.00 -8.65 12.77
N GLN A 33 7.83 -9.41 11.70
CA GLN A 33 8.51 -10.69 11.48
C GLN A 33 9.63 -10.58 10.44
N LEU A 34 9.40 -9.78 9.40
CA LEU A 34 10.34 -9.53 8.30
C LEU A 34 9.97 -8.22 7.62
N ALA A 35 10.96 -7.42 7.21
CA ALA A 35 10.81 -6.30 6.29
C ALA A 35 11.83 -6.41 5.16
N ILE A 36 11.39 -6.14 3.93
CA ILE A 36 12.22 -6.13 2.72
C ILE A 36 12.01 -4.77 2.03
N PRO A 37 13.05 -3.93 1.91
CA PRO A 37 12.93 -2.67 1.17
C PRO A 37 12.85 -2.95 -0.33
N GLU A 38 12.19 -2.06 -1.07
CA GLU A 38 12.20 -2.05 -2.54
C GLU A 38 11.71 -3.37 -3.18
N HIS A 39 10.78 -4.06 -2.52
CA HIS A 39 10.36 -5.41 -2.87
C HIS A 39 9.53 -5.44 -4.15
N ARG A 40 9.94 -6.29 -5.11
CA ARG A 40 9.27 -6.44 -6.40
C ARG A 40 8.31 -7.63 -6.43
N VAL A 41 7.14 -7.41 -6.99
CA VAL A 41 6.04 -8.37 -7.07
C VAL A 41 5.54 -8.46 -8.51
N ALA A 42 5.68 -9.66 -9.09
CA ALA A 42 5.13 -9.96 -10.39
C ALA A 42 3.59 -9.90 -10.35
N LEU A 43 3.01 -9.25 -11.35
CA LEU A 43 1.56 -9.04 -11.50
C LEU A 43 1.08 -9.53 -12.87
N PRO A 44 -0.20 -9.85 -13.04
CA PRO A 44 -0.72 -10.44 -14.27
C PRO A 44 -0.60 -9.50 -15.48
N GLY A 45 -0.57 -10.08 -16.68
CA GLY A 45 -0.40 -9.37 -17.94
C GLY A 45 1.05 -8.94 -18.21
N ALA A 46 1.35 -8.49 -19.43
CA ALA A 46 2.68 -8.00 -19.76
C ALA A 46 2.93 -6.61 -19.15
N GLY A 47 4.18 -6.34 -18.77
CA GLY A 47 4.59 -5.05 -18.20
C GLY A 47 5.49 -5.21 -16.97
N ALA A 48 5.78 -4.09 -16.33
CA ALA A 48 6.65 -4.06 -15.16
C ALA A 48 5.97 -4.66 -13.92
N ASP A 49 6.80 -5.26 -13.06
CA ASP A 49 6.42 -5.67 -11.71
C ASP A 49 5.96 -4.47 -10.87
N SER A 50 5.18 -4.74 -9.83
CA SER A 50 5.01 -3.77 -8.75
C SER A 50 6.26 -3.72 -7.89
N GLN A 51 6.55 -2.57 -7.31
CA GLN A 51 7.68 -2.37 -6.40
C GLN A 51 7.23 -1.43 -5.27
N CYS A 52 6.99 -1.95 -4.08
CA CYS A 52 6.67 -1.12 -2.91
C CYS A 52 7.94 -0.70 -2.18
N ASP A 53 7.90 0.42 -1.47
CA ASP A 53 9.02 0.91 -0.66
C ASP A 53 9.40 -0.08 0.44
N VAL A 54 8.42 -0.69 1.10
CA VAL A 54 8.62 -1.76 2.08
C VAL A 54 7.58 -2.86 1.91
N PHE A 55 8.03 -4.11 1.82
CA PHE A 55 7.18 -5.27 2.05
C PHE A 55 7.49 -5.84 3.43
N ALA A 56 6.45 -6.18 4.21
CA ALA A 56 6.61 -6.72 5.54
C ALA A 56 5.66 -7.89 5.83
N LEU A 57 6.15 -8.84 6.63
CA LEU A 57 5.31 -9.83 7.29
C LEU A 57 5.12 -9.39 8.73
N VAL A 58 3.85 -9.24 9.14
CA VAL A 58 3.49 -8.63 10.42
C VAL A 58 2.43 -9.48 11.11
N GLN A 59 2.55 -9.63 12.43
CA GLN A 59 1.45 -10.09 13.27
C GLN A 59 0.67 -8.85 13.75
N ALA A 60 -0.64 -8.82 13.56
CA ALA A 60 -1.52 -7.74 14.02
C ALA A 60 -2.68 -8.34 14.83
N GLY A 61 -2.50 -8.38 16.16
CA GLY A 61 -3.37 -9.18 17.03
C GLY A 61 -3.30 -10.66 16.65
N GLU A 62 -4.43 -11.28 16.32
CA GLU A 62 -4.49 -12.68 15.86
C GLU A 62 -4.25 -12.83 14.34
N ALA A 63 -4.25 -11.73 13.58
CA ALA A 63 -4.10 -11.77 12.13
C ALA A 63 -2.63 -11.79 11.73
N SER A 64 -2.25 -12.75 10.88
CA SER A 64 -0.97 -12.70 10.18
C SER A 64 -1.12 -11.99 8.84
N VAL A 65 -0.33 -10.96 8.60
CA VAL A 65 -0.54 -9.96 7.54
C VAL A 65 0.65 -9.94 6.59
N ALA A 66 0.38 -9.95 5.29
CA ALA A 66 1.33 -9.53 4.27
C ALA A 66 1.08 -8.04 3.96
N LEU A 67 2.00 -7.17 4.38
CA LEU A 67 1.88 -5.72 4.32
C LEU A 67 2.78 -5.18 3.21
N THR A 68 2.23 -4.38 2.30
CA THR A 68 2.99 -3.49 1.44
C THR A 68 2.84 -2.06 1.93
N VAL A 69 3.94 -1.31 1.90
CA VAL A 69 3.97 0.10 2.23
C VAL A 69 4.46 0.89 1.03
N GLU A 70 3.68 1.89 0.65
CA GLU A 70 4.08 2.93 -0.29
C GLU A 70 4.37 4.22 0.50
N ALA A 71 5.59 4.70 0.43
CA ALA A 71 5.98 5.98 0.99
C ALA A 71 5.51 7.11 0.07
N LYS A 72 5.04 8.21 0.65
CA LYS A 72 4.69 9.43 -0.11
C LYS A 72 5.15 10.69 0.59
N VAL A 73 5.75 11.62 -0.16
CA VAL A 73 6.05 12.97 0.34
C VAL A 73 5.20 14.00 -0.39
N ASP A 74 5.58 14.35 -1.62
CA ASP A 74 4.92 15.38 -2.42
C ASP A 74 4.53 14.86 -3.82
N GLU A 75 5.15 13.78 -4.26
CA GLU A 75 4.92 13.13 -5.54
C GLU A 75 3.56 12.41 -5.60
N ALA A 76 2.86 12.56 -6.72
CA ALA A 76 1.56 11.93 -6.93
C ALA A 76 1.66 10.40 -7.03
N PHE A 77 0.50 9.71 -6.95
CA PHE A 77 0.38 8.28 -7.23
C PHE A 77 0.52 7.91 -8.74
N GLY A 78 1.21 8.73 -9.53
CA GLY A 78 1.27 8.57 -10.98
C GLY A 78 -0.05 8.89 -11.71
N PRO A 79 -0.26 8.37 -12.93
CA PRO A 79 -1.40 8.75 -13.76
C PRO A 79 -2.72 8.19 -13.22
N THR A 80 -3.80 8.90 -13.56
CA THR A 80 -5.16 8.36 -13.40
C THR A 80 -5.37 7.20 -14.38
N ILE A 81 -6.39 6.39 -14.16
CA ILE A 81 -6.75 5.28 -15.05
C ILE A 81 -7.09 5.79 -16.45
N GLY A 82 -7.83 6.90 -16.55
CA GLY A 82 -8.14 7.52 -17.83
C GLY A 82 -6.89 7.90 -18.62
N THR A 83 -5.94 8.58 -17.97
CA THR A 83 -4.66 8.95 -18.60
C THR A 83 -3.81 7.71 -18.93
N TRP A 84 -3.75 6.74 -18.02
CA TRP A 84 -2.93 5.54 -18.20
C TRP A 84 -3.43 4.66 -19.36
N LEU A 85 -4.75 4.56 -19.57
CA LEU A 85 -5.36 3.79 -20.66
C LEU A 85 -5.30 4.49 -22.03
N ALA A 86 -4.90 5.75 -22.11
CA ALA A 86 -4.86 6.50 -23.38
C ALA A 86 -3.84 5.94 -24.38
N GLU A 87 -2.77 5.31 -23.88
CA GLU A 87 -1.65 4.78 -24.66
C GLU A 87 -1.62 3.25 -24.59
N ASP A 88 -1.49 2.53 -25.71
CA ASP A 88 -1.41 1.05 -25.80
C ASP A 88 -2.51 0.29 -25.04
N LYS A 89 -3.67 0.18 -25.69
CA LYS A 89 -4.95 -0.11 -25.02
C LYS A 89 -5.12 -1.58 -24.63
N ASP A 90 -4.70 -2.53 -25.45
CA ASP A 90 -5.16 -3.91 -25.28
C ASP A 90 -4.49 -4.57 -24.06
N ASN A 91 -3.16 -4.52 -23.96
CA ASN A 91 -2.43 -5.06 -22.81
C ASN A 91 -2.80 -4.34 -21.50
N LYS A 92 -2.94 -3.00 -21.54
CA LYS A 92 -3.31 -2.23 -20.34
C LYS A 92 -4.72 -2.56 -19.84
N ARG A 93 -5.67 -2.78 -20.75
CA ARG A 93 -7.04 -3.20 -20.40
C ARG A 93 -7.08 -4.58 -19.80
N GLU A 94 -6.40 -5.55 -20.40
CA GLU A 94 -6.29 -6.91 -19.85
C GLU A 94 -5.66 -6.91 -18.46
N ARG A 95 -4.56 -6.16 -18.31
CA ARG A 95 -3.90 -5.99 -17.03
C ARG A 95 -4.81 -5.36 -15.99
N LEU A 96 -5.45 -4.24 -16.28
CA LEU A 96 -6.37 -3.59 -15.35
C LEU A 96 -7.56 -4.47 -14.99
N ALA A 97 -8.14 -5.18 -15.97
CA ALA A 97 -9.23 -6.12 -15.73
C ALA A 97 -8.81 -7.24 -14.77
N ALA A 98 -7.59 -7.77 -14.91
CA ALA A 98 -7.05 -8.76 -13.98
C ALA A 98 -6.86 -8.20 -12.56
N LEU A 99 -6.37 -6.96 -12.41
CA LEU A 99 -6.26 -6.30 -11.11
C LEU A 99 -7.63 -6.06 -10.47
N CYS A 100 -8.62 -5.57 -11.23
CA CYS A 100 -10.00 -5.41 -10.76
C CYS A 100 -10.60 -6.73 -10.27
N ASN A 101 -10.38 -7.82 -11.02
CA ASN A 101 -10.83 -9.16 -10.63
C ASN A 101 -10.19 -9.62 -9.31
N TRP A 102 -8.89 -9.40 -9.12
CA TRP A 102 -8.21 -9.74 -7.86
C TRP A 102 -8.70 -8.92 -6.68
N LEU A 103 -9.05 -7.65 -6.91
CA LEU A 103 -9.54 -6.72 -5.90
C LEU A 103 -11.06 -6.81 -5.68
N GLY A 104 -11.77 -7.66 -6.43
CA GLY A 104 -13.21 -7.86 -6.29
C GLY A 104 -14.05 -6.65 -6.71
N VAL A 105 -13.56 -5.83 -7.65
CA VAL A 105 -14.29 -4.66 -8.17
C VAL A 105 -14.62 -4.80 -9.64
N SER A 106 -15.68 -4.11 -10.06
CA SER A 106 -16.12 -4.08 -11.45
C SER A 106 -15.11 -3.38 -12.36
N TYR A 107 -14.94 -3.92 -13.57
CA TYR A 107 -14.19 -3.30 -14.65
C TYR A 107 -15.16 -2.66 -15.68
N PRO A 108 -14.86 -1.48 -16.24
CA PRO A 108 -13.75 -0.60 -15.88
C PRO A 108 -14.06 0.19 -14.58
N PRO A 109 -13.03 0.48 -13.76
CA PRO A 109 -13.19 1.39 -12.62
C PRO A 109 -13.31 2.85 -13.11
N PRO A 110 -13.73 3.79 -12.23
CA PRO A 110 -13.79 5.20 -12.55
C PRO A 110 -12.44 5.77 -13.03
N GLU A 111 -12.47 6.48 -14.16
CA GLU A 111 -11.27 7.05 -14.80
C GLU A 111 -10.40 7.95 -13.91
N PRO A 112 -10.95 8.76 -12.98
CA PRO A 112 -10.14 9.64 -12.13
C PRO A 112 -9.27 8.91 -11.11
N LEU A 113 -9.52 7.63 -10.82
CA LEU A 113 -8.75 6.89 -9.82
C LEU A 113 -7.30 6.66 -10.28
N ARG A 114 -6.38 6.54 -9.32
CA ARG A 114 -4.94 6.37 -9.59
C ARG A 114 -4.62 4.90 -9.87
N TYR A 115 -4.01 4.63 -11.03
CA TYR A 115 -3.64 3.26 -11.40
C TYR A 115 -2.66 2.61 -10.41
N GLN A 116 -1.72 3.40 -9.85
CA GLN A 116 -0.74 2.89 -8.89
C GLN A 116 -1.42 2.25 -7.66
N LEU A 117 -2.54 2.78 -7.18
CA LEU A 117 -3.23 2.23 -6.00
C LEU A 117 -3.81 0.83 -6.25
N PHE A 118 -4.34 0.57 -7.45
CA PHE A 118 -4.76 -0.77 -7.87
C PHE A 118 -3.56 -1.72 -7.94
N HIS A 119 -2.46 -1.24 -8.52
CA HIS A 119 -1.24 -2.01 -8.71
C HIS A 119 -0.59 -2.41 -7.38
N ARG A 120 -0.47 -1.47 -6.43
CA ARG A 120 0.08 -1.73 -5.08
C ARG A 120 -0.80 -2.64 -4.24
N SER A 121 -2.11 -2.45 -4.31
CA SER A 121 -3.05 -3.29 -3.57
C SER A 121 -3.05 -4.72 -4.11
N ALA A 122 -3.02 -4.89 -5.43
CA ALA A 122 -2.91 -6.21 -6.04
C ALA A 122 -1.57 -6.90 -5.71
N ALA A 123 -0.47 -6.14 -5.57
CA ALA A 123 0.81 -6.67 -5.12
C ALA A 123 0.74 -7.19 -3.67
N ALA A 124 0.06 -6.47 -2.77
CA ALA A 124 -0.19 -6.95 -1.41
C ALA A 124 -0.96 -8.27 -1.41
N VAL A 125 -1.98 -8.38 -2.26
CA VAL A 125 -2.78 -9.61 -2.42
C VAL A 125 -1.94 -10.75 -2.99
N ALA A 126 -1.09 -10.50 -3.98
CA ALA A 126 -0.18 -11.50 -4.54
C ALA A 126 0.78 -12.04 -3.48
N GLU A 127 1.35 -11.17 -2.66
CA GLU A 127 2.26 -11.57 -1.57
C GLU A 127 1.51 -12.29 -0.44
N ALA A 128 0.29 -11.87 -0.10
CA ALA A 128 -0.55 -12.59 0.85
C ALA A 128 -0.79 -14.03 0.38
N ARG A 129 -1.10 -14.23 -0.90
CA ARG A 129 -1.22 -15.58 -1.49
C ARG A 129 0.10 -16.34 -1.42
N ARG A 130 1.22 -15.72 -1.82
CA ARG A 130 2.54 -16.36 -1.86
C ARG A 130 3.02 -16.82 -0.48
N PHE A 131 2.76 -16.03 0.56
CA PHE A 131 3.11 -16.34 1.94
C PHE A 131 1.99 -16.99 2.75
N ASN A 132 0.90 -17.39 2.10
CA ASN A 132 -0.25 -18.02 2.74
C ASN A 132 -0.79 -17.22 3.95
N ARG A 133 -0.93 -15.90 3.78
CA ARG A 133 -1.48 -14.99 4.79
C ARG A 133 -2.98 -14.76 4.53
N PRO A 134 -3.83 -14.83 5.56
CA PRO A 134 -5.26 -14.54 5.44
C PRO A 134 -5.56 -13.05 5.21
N VAL A 135 -4.57 -12.17 5.43
CA VAL A 135 -4.71 -10.72 5.29
C VAL A 135 -3.63 -10.17 4.37
N ALA A 136 -4.07 -9.38 3.39
CA ALA A 136 -3.25 -8.48 2.59
C ALA A 136 -3.46 -7.05 3.10
N ALA A 137 -2.41 -6.28 3.34
CA ALA A 137 -2.51 -4.88 3.70
C ALA A 137 -1.72 -4.01 2.73
N MET A 138 -2.34 -2.94 2.24
CA MET A 138 -1.64 -1.87 1.50
C MET A 138 -1.79 -0.58 2.31
N VAL A 139 -0.66 -0.07 2.80
CA VAL A 139 -0.62 1.13 3.61
C VAL A 139 0.19 2.20 2.91
N VAL A 140 -0.37 3.41 2.82
CA VAL A 140 0.41 4.59 2.45
C VAL A 140 1.04 5.13 3.73
N GLN A 141 2.38 5.19 3.77
CA GLN A 141 3.11 5.90 4.82
C GLN A 141 3.47 7.29 4.29
N SER A 142 2.64 8.27 4.59
CA SER A 142 2.81 9.63 4.09
C SER A 142 3.67 10.45 5.03
N PHE A 143 4.79 10.95 4.54
CA PHE A 143 5.60 11.94 5.23
C PHE A 143 5.22 13.37 4.82
N SER A 144 4.15 13.56 4.05
CA SER A 144 3.65 14.89 3.72
C SER A 144 3.09 15.59 4.97
N PRO A 145 3.53 16.80 5.34
CA PRO A 145 2.93 17.55 6.46
C PRO A 145 1.47 17.99 6.18
N THR A 146 1.09 18.06 4.91
CA THR A 146 -0.24 18.48 4.45
C THR A 146 -1.08 17.32 3.90
N HIS A 147 -0.64 16.08 4.14
CA HIS A 147 -1.34 14.86 3.71
C HIS A 147 -1.65 14.83 2.21
N ARG A 148 -0.73 15.33 1.37
CA ARG A 148 -0.95 15.35 -0.07
C ARG A 148 -1.37 13.97 -0.59
N TRP A 149 -2.34 13.97 -1.50
CA TRP A 149 -2.88 12.80 -2.20
C TRP A 149 -3.78 11.90 -1.35
N ILE A 150 -4.17 12.33 -0.15
CA ILE A 150 -5.11 11.56 0.65
C ILE A 150 -6.46 11.41 -0.02
N GLU A 151 -6.95 12.43 -0.73
CA GLU A 151 -8.25 12.38 -1.40
C GLU A 151 -8.25 11.33 -2.53
N ASP A 152 -7.14 11.17 -3.24
CA ASP A 152 -6.95 10.12 -4.24
C ASP A 152 -7.01 8.72 -3.58
N PHE A 153 -6.38 8.55 -2.42
CA PHE A 153 -6.40 7.31 -1.65
C PHE A 153 -7.80 7.00 -1.09
N GLU A 154 -8.48 7.98 -0.50
CA GLU A 154 -9.82 7.82 0.05
C GLU A 154 -10.84 7.50 -1.05
N ALA A 155 -10.73 8.14 -2.22
CA ALA A 155 -11.57 7.81 -3.38
C ALA A 155 -11.37 6.36 -3.85
N PHE A 156 -10.13 5.88 -3.85
CA PHE A 156 -9.81 4.48 -4.17
C PHE A 156 -10.34 3.51 -3.10
N ALA A 157 -10.16 3.82 -1.82
CA ALA A 157 -10.67 3.02 -0.71
C ALA A 157 -12.20 2.90 -0.79
N LEU A 158 -12.89 4.01 -1.04
CA LEU A 158 -14.34 4.04 -1.21
C LEU A 158 -14.79 3.20 -2.42
N HIS A 159 -14.02 3.21 -3.52
CA HIS A 159 -14.30 2.36 -4.68
C HIS A 159 -14.22 0.85 -4.34
N LEU A 160 -13.36 0.47 -3.40
CA LEU A 160 -13.30 -0.89 -2.83
C LEU A 160 -14.37 -1.17 -1.77
N GLY A 161 -15.27 -0.22 -1.52
CA GLY A 161 -16.35 -0.33 -0.55
C GLY A 161 -15.91 -0.14 0.89
N VAL A 162 -14.74 0.47 1.14
CA VAL A 162 -14.20 0.68 2.49
C VAL A 162 -13.95 2.14 2.80
N GLN A 163 -14.08 2.49 4.09
CA GLN A 163 -13.66 3.79 4.59
C GLN A 163 -12.27 3.66 5.23
N ALA A 164 -11.23 4.06 4.51
CA ALA A 164 -9.88 4.24 5.02
C ALA A 164 -9.51 5.74 5.00
N GLY A 165 -8.48 6.15 5.71
CA GLY A 165 -8.04 7.55 5.77
C GLY A 165 -7.02 7.77 6.89
N LEU A 166 -6.76 9.02 7.28
CA LEU A 166 -5.79 9.36 8.34
C LEU A 166 -6.04 8.54 9.61
N GLY A 167 -5.10 7.66 9.96
CA GLY A 167 -5.18 6.83 11.16
C GLY A 167 -6.36 5.85 11.17
N ARG A 168 -7.05 5.67 10.03
CA ARG A 168 -8.23 4.80 9.88
C ARG A 168 -7.92 3.68 8.90
N LEU A 169 -7.92 2.46 9.42
CA LEU A 169 -7.76 1.24 8.64
C LEU A 169 -9.13 0.77 8.11
N GLY A 170 -9.30 0.75 6.80
CA GLY A 170 -10.45 0.16 6.13
C GLY A 170 -10.21 -1.33 5.85
N ARG A 171 -11.27 -2.16 5.90
CA ARG A 171 -11.17 -3.61 5.69
C ARG A 171 -12.29 -4.10 4.78
N THR A 172 -11.97 -4.95 3.82
CA THR A 172 -12.96 -5.66 2.98
C THR A 172 -12.52 -7.10 2.72
N ARG A 173 -13.47 -7.97 2.43
CA ARG A 173 -13.22 -9.38 2.09
C ARG A 173 -13.17 -9.51 0.57
N LEU A 174 -12.08 -10.05 0.04
CA LEU A 174 -11.91 -10.32 -1.39
C LEU A 174 -12.64 -11.62 -1.82
N PRO A 175 -12.89 -11.82 -3.13
CA PRO A 175 -13.59 -13.00 -3.63
C PRO A 175 -12.92 -14.34 -3.28
N ASP A 176 -11.61 -14.36 -3.06
CA ASP A 176 -10.83 -15.54 -2.68
C ASP A 176 -10.73 -15.75 -1.15
N GLY A 177 -11.42 -14.91 -0.36
CA GLY A 177 -11.48 -15.01 1.09
C GLY A 177 -10.38 -14.25 1.84
N ILE A 178 -9.37 -13.71 1.15
CA ILE A 178 -8.36 -12.84 1.77
C ILE A 178 -9.04 -11.56 2.25
N GLU A 179 -8.70 -11.10 3.46
CA GLU A 179 -9.11 -9.78 3.92
C GLU A 179 -8.10 -8.74 3.41
N LEU A 180 -8.58 -7.74 2.67
CA LEU A 180 -7.78 -6.60 2.23
C LEU A 180 -7.94 -5.46 3.23
N TRP A 181 -6.81 -5.01 3.77
CA TRP A 181 -6.71 -3.84 4.62
C TRP A 181 -6.10 -2.68 3.84
N LEU A 182 -6.72 -1.51 3.94
CA LEU A 182 -6.21 -0.27 3.36
C LEU A 182 -6.01 0.75 4.47
N GLY A 183 -4.85 1.38 4.51
CA GLY A 183 -4.57 2.36 5.55
C GLY A 183 -3.70 3.51 5.08
N TRP A 184 -3.81 4.61 5.81
CA TRP A 184 -2.95 5.78 5.65
C TRP A 184 -2.33 6.11 7.00
N ALA A 185 -1.01 6.00 7.08
CA ALA A 185 -0.22 6.32 8.26
C ALA A 185 0.54 7.63 8.02
N GLN A 186 0.48 8.52 9.00
CA GLN A 186 1.29 9.75 8.98
C GLN A 186 2.71 9.41 9.47
N GLY A 187 3.67 9.45 8.55
CA GLY A 187 5.08 9.32 8.83
C GLY A 187 5.61 10.45 9.70
N ASP A 188 6.60 10.12 10.54
CA ASP A 188 7.28 11.10 11.39
C ASP A 188 8.13 12.06 10.56
N ALA A 189 7.87 13.35 10.70
CA ALA A 189 8.53 14.42 9.95
C ALA A 189 10.05 14.49 10.19
N ARG A 190 10.57 13.90 11.27
CA ARG A 190 12.02 13.82 11.52
C ARG A 190 12.76 13.10 10.40
N PHE A 191 12.13 12.11 9.75
CA PHE A 191 12.72 11.37 8.63
C PHE A 191 12.62 12.11 7.28
N LEU A 192 12.02 13.31 7.24
CA LEU A 192 12.11 14.22 6.10
C LEU A 192 13.37 15.08 6.15
N MET A 193 13.80 15.48 7.34
CA MET A 193 14.85 16.49 7.54
C MET A 193 16.25 15.98 7.15
N ASP A 194 16.44 14.67 7.10
CA ASP A 194 17.70 14.06 6.65
C ASP A 194 17.85 14.06 5.11
N LEU A 195 16.83 14.49 4.35
CA LEU A 195 16.94 14.67 2.90
C LEU A 195 17.55 16.02 2.50
N ASP A 196 17.52 17.02 3.39
CA ASP A 196 18.01 18.38 3.11
C ASP A 196 19.50 18.57 3.48
N ASN A 197 20.12 17.63 4.21
CA ASN A 197 21.52 17.72 4.66
C ASN A 197 22.52 16.97 3.75
N ASP A 198 22.06 16.25 2.73
CA ASP A 198 22.90 15.57 1.73
C ASP A 198 22.92 16.31 0.37
N GLY A 199 22.63 17.61 0.36
CA GLY A 199 22.69 18.51 -0.81
C GLY A 199 24.03 19.22 -1.01
#